data_AF-A0A0F8YC01-F1
#
_entry.id   AF-A0A0F8YC01-F1
#
_cell.length_a   1.000
_cell.length_b   1.000
_cell.length_c   1.000
_cell.angle_alpha   90.00
_cell.angle_beta   90.00
_cell.angle_gamma   90.00
#
_symmetry.space_group_name_H-M   'P 1'
#
loop_
_entity.id
_entity.type
_entity.pdbx_description
1 polymer ?
#
loop_
_entity_poly.entity_id
_entity_poly.type
_entity_poly.pdbx_seq_one_letter_code
_entity_poly.pdbx_strand_id
1 'polypeptide(L)'
;MRKVKYILIVLAVLFITAPLLYGQSSRTTRALRIGSRINGSTAGSILFVDSLNKLAQDNDNIFWDDTNNRLGIGNNAPAVSLEVGDATGEEIIRVSSGVNGDAILSANSFFSTGNPFTQYIVAGGNNWITGVDNADSDKYKISFHITDLGTNNFLAIDNSGNV
;
A
#
# COMPACT_ATOMS: atom_id res chain seq x y z
N MET A 1 24.10 51.67 -64.48
CA MET A 1 24.33 50.37 -63.82
C MET A 1 23.58 50.31 -62.48
N ARG A 2 22.26 50.07 -62.49
CA ARG A 2 21.37 50.18 -61.31
C ARG A 2 20.58 48.90 -60.99
N LYS A 3 20.91 47.76 -61.62
CA LYS A 3 20.12 46.51 -61.52
C LYS A 3 20.72 45.42 -60.62
N VAL A 4 21.93 45.57 -60.08
CA VAL A 4 22.58 44.52 -59.26
C VAL A 4 22.46 44.76 -57.74
N LYS A 5 22.19 46.00 -57.30
CA LYS A 5 22.09 46.31 -55.85
C LYS A 5 20.79 45.86 -55.18
N TYR A 6 19.74 45.52 -55.94
CA TYR A 6 18.45 45.09 -55.37
C TYR A 6 18.35 43.58 -55.10
N ILE A 7 19.16 42.75 -55.76
CA ILE A 7 19.14 41.29 -55.54
C ILE A 7 19.82 40.90 -54.22
N LEU A 8 20.82 41.68 -53.77
CA LEU A 8 21.53 41.39 -52.51
C LEU A 8 20.77 41.86 -51.25
N ILE A 9 19.81 42.77 -51.39
CA ILE A 9 18.98 43.27 -50.27
C ILE A 9 17.75 42.39 -50.05
N VAL A 10 17.20 41.76 -51.10
CA VAL A 10 16.04 40.86 -50.96
C VAL A 10 16.45 39.48 -50.43
N LEU A 11 17.69 39.04 -50.64
CA LEU A 11 18.20 37.77 -50.08
C LEU A 11 18.62 37.88 -48.59
N ALA A 12 18.86 39.09 -48.07
CA ALA A 12 19.28 39.33 -46.69
C ALA A 12 18.11 39.56 -45.71
N VAL A 13 16.87 39.64 -46.19
CA VAL A 13 15.67 39.87 -45.35
C VAL A 13 14.87 38.57 -45.10
N LEU A 14 15.30 37.43 -45.66
CA LEU A 14 14.67 36.12 -45.41
C LEU A 14 15.36 35.29 -44.30
N PHE A 15 16.14 35.90 -43.40
CA PHE A 15 16.89 35.17 -42.36
C PHE A 15 16.99 35.86 -40.99
N ILE A 16 16.05 36.77 -40.63
CA ILE A 16 16.16 37.53 -39.36
C ILE A 16 15.02 37.25 -38.35
N THR A 17 14.08 36.32 -38.60
CA THR A 17 13.03 35.99 -37.59
C THR A 17 12.64 34.52 -37.43
N ALA A 18 13.46 33.55 -37.84
CA ALA A 18 13.27 32.16 -37.38
C ALA A 18 14.58 31.37 -37.33
N PRO A 19 15.17 31.28 -36.14
CA PRO A 19 15.50 29.95 -35.65
C PRO A 19 14.91 29.74 -34.25
N LEU A 20 13.58 29.87 -34.09
CA LEU A 20 12.94 29.67 -32.79
C LEU A 20 11.51 29.12 -32.96
N LEU A 21 11.38 27.87 -33.45
CA LEU A 21 10.34 26.91 -33.01
C LEU A 21 10.31 25.60 -33.83
N TYR A 22 11.46 25.11 -34.29
CA TYR A 22 11.69 23.67 -34.16
C TYR A 22 12.57 23.44 -32.93
N GLY A 23 12.24 24.16 -31.85
CA GLY A 23 12.60 23.79 -30.51
C GLY A 23 11.97 22.43 -30.28
N GLN A 24 12.73 21.40 -30.63
CA GLN A 24 12.71 20.08 -30.06
C GLN A 24 11.59 19.96 -29.02
N SER A 25 10.46 19.38 -29.42
CA SER A 25 9.84 18.44 -28.49
C SER A 25 10.79 17.24 -28.43
N SER A 26 12.02 17.48 -27.95
CA SER A 26 12.74 16.51 -27.19
C SER A 26 11.86 16.35 -25.96
N ARG A 27 10.80 15.55 -26.13
CA ARG A 27 10.35 14.66 -25.08
C ARG A 27 11.55 13.78 -24.82
N THR A 28 12.55 14.33 -24.14
CA THR A 28 13.52 13.53 -23.43
C THR A 28 12.63 12.75 -22.50
N THR A 29 12.48 11.46 -22.74
CA THR A 29 12.01 10.54 -21.71
C THR A 29 13.07 10.64 -20.62
N ARG A 30 12.92 11.64 -19.75
CA ARG A 30 13.75 11.74 -18.56
C ARG A 30 13.48 10.44 -17.83
N ALA A 31 14.52 9.63 -17.67
CA ALA A 31 14.40 8.42 -16.89
C ALA A 31 13.81 8.82 -15.52
N LEU A 32 12.68 8.21 -15.16
CA LEU A 32 12.21 8.29 -13.80
C LEU A 32 13.31 7.66 -12.93
N ARG A 33 13.81 8.44 -11.99
CA ARG A 33 14.86 8.06 -11.04
C ARG A 33 14.43 8.59 -9.69
N ILE A 34 14.96 8.00 -8.62
CA ILE A 34 14.77 8.52 -7.28
C ILE A 34 15.22 9.99 -7.26
N GLY A 35 14.39 10.86 -6.66
CA GLY A 35 14.59 12.31 -6.63
C GLY A 35 14.06 13.08 -7.85
N SER A 36 13.58 12.39 -8.90
CA SER A 36 12.86 13.06 -9.99
C SER A 36 11.52 13.62 -9.48
N ARG A 37 11.19 14.85 -9.87
CA ARG A 37 9.84 15.41 -9.68
C ARG A 37 8.85 14.70 -10.61
N ILE A 38 7.71 14.28 -10.06
CA ILE A 38 6.58 13.75 -10.81
C ILE A 38 5.48 14.83 -10.77
N ASN A 39 5.22 15.47 -11.90
CA ASN A 39 4.25 16.56 -11.95
C ASN A 39 2.82 15.98 -11.91
N GLY A 40 1.96 16.55 -11.07
CA GLY A 40 0.57 16.11 -10.91
C GLY A 40 0.37 14.94 -9.94
N SER A 41 1.43 14.44 -9.31
CA SER A 41 1.30 13.45 -8.23
C SER A 41 0.96 14.11 -6.90
N THR A 42 0.35 13.36 -6.00
CA THR A 42 0.13 13.76 -4.60
C THR A 42 1.22 13.10 -3.73
N ALA A 43 1.63 13.76 -2.65
CA ALA A 43 2.53 13.14 -1.69
C ALA A 43 1.88 11.88 -1.11
N GLY A 44 2.66 10.82 -0.90
CA GLY A 44 2.18 9.53 -0.41
C GLY A 44 1.51 8.63 -1.46
N SER A 45 1.38 9.08 -2.71
CA SER A 45 0.80 8.27 -3.78
C SER A 45 1.69 7.08 -4.16
N ILE A 46 1.09 5.90 -4.24
CA ILE A 46 1.64 4.76 -4.97
C ILE A 46 1.11 4.82 -6.39
N LEU A 47 2.01 4.94 -7.36
CA LEU A 47 1.66 5.14 -8.76
C LEU A 47 1.40 3.81 -9.46
N PHE A 48 0.36 3.77 -10.29
CA PHE A 48 0.00 2.61 -11.11
C PHE A 48 -0.42 3.04 -12.53
N VAL A 49 -0.75 2.07 -13.37
CA VAL A 49 -1.29 2.31 -14.72
C VAL A 49 -2.80 2.12 -14.70
N ASP A 50 -3.56 3.15 -15.08
CA ASP A 50 -5.02 3.10 -15.13
C ASP A 50 -5.56 2.32 -16.34
N SER A 51 -6.90 2.20 -16.44
CA SER A 51 -7.60 1.54 -17.54
C SER A 51 -7.41 2.20 -18.91
N LEU A 52 -6.86 3.42 -18.95
CA LEU A 52 -6.53 4.16 -20.16
C LEU A 52 -5.04 4.09 -20.51
N ASN A 53 -4.28 3.22 -19.83
CA ASN A 53 -2.83 3.05 -19.96
C ASN A 53 -2.03 4.32 -19.58
N LYS A 54 -2.51 5.10 -18.61
CA LYS A 54 -1.83 6.31 -18.11
C LYS A 54 -1.29 6.09 -16.71
N LEU A 55 -0.21 6.79 -16.39
CA LEU A 55 0.29 6.88 -15.02
C LEU A 55 -0.76 7.59 -14.16
N ALA A 56 -1.20 6.93 -13.10
CA ALA A 56 -2.29 7.36 -12.24
C ALA A 56 -1.96 7.10 -10.76
N GLN A 57 -2.84 7.62 -9.90
CA GLN A 57 -2.83 7.44 -8.45
C GLN A 57 -4.28 7.41 -7.95
N ASP A 58 -4.50 6.72 -6.84
CA ASP A 58 -5.78 6.65 -6.15
C ASP A 58 -5.50 6.49 -4.66
N ASN A 59 -5.36 7.64 -4.00
CA ASN A 59 -4.92 7.69 -2.61
C ASN A 59 -5.99 7.17 -1.65
N ASP A 60 -7.27 7.21 -2.04
CA ASP A 60 -8.34 6.65 -1.21
C ASP A 60 -8.25 5.13 -1.17
N ASN A 61 -7.73 4.50 -2.24
CA ASN A 61 -7.53 3.06 -2.31
C ASN A 61 -6.17 2.58 -1.78
N ILE A 62 -5.07 3.31 -2.01
CA ILE A 62 -3.75 2.96 -1.50
C ILE A 62 -2.87 4.18 -1.23
N PHE A 63 -2.31 4.28 -0.01
CA PHE A 63 -1.60 5.48 0.42
C PHE A 63 -0.40 5.18 1.35
N TRP A 64 0.72 5.86 1.13
CA TRP A 64 1.87 5.87 2.03
C TRP A 64 1.95 7.20 2.80
N ASP A 65 1.66 7.16 4.10
CA ASP A 65 1.93 8.28 4.99
C ASP A 65 3.40 8.25 5.41
N ASP A 66 4.23 9.00 4.69
CA ASP A 66 5.67 9.10 4.96
C ASP A 66 5.99 9.81 6.28
N THR A 67 5.11 10.70 6.76
CA THR A 67 5.36 11.44 8.00
C THR A 67 5.29 10.51 9.20
N ASN A 68 4.36 9.56 9.18
CA ASN A 68 4.15 8.61 10.28
C ASN A 68 4.65 7.19 9.98
N ASN A 69 5.18 6.93 8.78
CA ASN A 69 5.61 5.62 8.27
C ASN A 69 4.50 4.57 8.28
N ARG A 70 3.38 4.86 7.61
CA ARG A 70 2.19 3.99 7.60
C ARG A 70 1.67 3.71 6.19
N LEU A 71 1.25 2.48 5.93
CA LEU A 71 0.58 2.05 4.70
C LEU A 71 -0.93 1.94 4.95
N GLY A 72 -1.73 2.62 4.14
CA GLY A 72 -3.18 2.51 4.11
C GLY A 72 -3.68 1.83 2.83
N ILE A 73 -4.66 0.93 2.96
CA ILE A 73 -5.42 0.33 1.86
C ILE A 73 -6.91 0.58 2.13
N GLY A 74 -7.58 1.35 1.26
CA GLY A 74 -8.95 1.83 1.49
C GLY A 74 -9.05 3.02 2.47
N ASN A 75 -7.91 3.45 3.05
CA ASN A 75 -7.81 4.59 3.97
C ASN A 75 -6.57 5.44 3.63
N ASN A 76 -6.78 6.73 3.38
CA ASN A 76 -5.71 7.70 3.08
C ASN A 76 -5.14 8.40 4.34
N ALA A 77 -5.63 8.06 5.53
CA ALA A 77 -5.19 8.55 6.83
C ALA A 77 -5.02 7.40 7.85
N PRO A 78 -4.09 6.46 7.60
CA PRO A 78 -3.88 5.31 8.48
C PRO A 78 -3.44 5.72 9.90
N ALA A 79 -4.06 5.12 10.92
CA ALA A 79 -3.77 5.30 12.34
C ALA A 79 -2.66 4.36 12.85
N VAL A 80 -2.38 3.26 12.14
CA VAL A 80 -1.39 2.24 12.49
C VAL A 80 -0.46 1.92 11.30
N SER A 81 0.63 1.19 11.53
CA SER A 81 1.68 0.95 10.53
C SER A 81 1.18 0.32 9.22
N LEU A 82 0.20 -0.58 9.31
CA LEU A 82 -0.56 -1.09 8.18
C LEU A 82 -2.02 -1.06 8.58
N GLU A 83 -2.81 -0.26 7.86
CA GLU A 83 -4.25 -0.22 8.00
C GLU A 83 -4.88 -0.60 6.67
N VAL A 84 -5.77 -1.58 6.73
CA VAL A 84 -6.63 -1.97 5.62
C VAL A 84 -8.06 -1.69 6.11
N GLY A 85 -8.87 -0.96 5.36
CA GLY A 85 -10.23 -0.63 5.79
C GLY A 85 -10.72 0.71 5.28
N ASP A 86 -12.04 0.88 5.19
CA ASP A 86 -12.65 2.17 4.82
C ASP A 86 -12.71 3.11 6.02
N ALA A 87 -12.48 4.39 5.78
CA ALA A 87 -12.40 5.45 6.78
C ALA A 87 -13.72 5.71 7.58
N THR A 88 -14.72 4.80 7.51
CA THR A 88 -16.04 4.94 8.15
C THR A 88 -16.50 3.74 9.03
N GLY A 89 -15.66 2.72 9.25
CA GLY A 89 -15.63 1.84 10.46
C GLY A 89 -16.80 0.85 10.68
N GLU A 90 -16.66 -0.47 10.60
CA GLU A 90 -15.53 -1.31 10.96
C GLU A 90 -15.46 -2.59 10.10
N GLU A 91 -14.41 -2.72 9.29
CA GLU A 91 -13.92 -3.99 8.74
C GLU A 91 -12.42 -3.79 8.43
N ILE A 92 -11.54 -4.20 9.34
CA ILE A 92 -10.07 -4.01 9.18
C ILE A 92 -9.48 -5.04 8.20
N ILE A 93 -9.97 -6.27 8.21
CA ILE A 93 -9.60 -7.29 7.23
C ILE A 93 -10.85 -8.13 6.94
N ARG A 94 -11.33 -8.07 5.69
CA ARG A 94 -12.39 -8.97 5.21
C ARG A 94 -11.79 -10.29 4.76
N VAL A 95 -12.23 -11.38 5.36
CA VAL A 95 -11.97 -12.73 4.86
C VAL A 95 -13.29 -13.28 4.32
N SER A 96 -13.45 -13.31 3.00
CA SER A 96 -14.67 -13.77 2.33
C SER A 96 -14.37 -14.80 1.23
N SER A 97 -15.25 -15.78 1.09
CA SER A 97 -15.21 -16.76 0.01
C SER A 97 -16.45 -16.64 -0.89
N GLY A 98 -16.28 -16.97 -2.18
CA GLY A 98 -17.37 -16.98 -3.16
C GLY A 98 -18.31 -18.18 -2.98
N VAL A 99 -19.18 -18.42 -3.98
CA VAL A 99 -20.29 -19.39 -3.92
C VAL A 99 -19.95 -20.83 -3.52
N ASN A 100 -18.67 -21.25 -3.48
CA ASN A 100 -18.27 -22.60 -3.06
C ASN A 100 -16.89 -22.66 -2.36
N GLY A 101 -16.42 -21.59 -1.71
CA GLY A 101 -15.10 -21.60 -1.04
C GLY A 101 -15.20 -21.44 0.47
N ASP A 102 -14.15 -21.82 1.21
CA ASP A 102 -13.97 -21.46 2.61
C ASP A 102 -13.17 -20.16 2.72
N ALA A 103 -13.58 -19.28 3.63
CA ALA A 103 -12.87 -18.05 3.93
C ALA A 103 -11.95 -18.32 5.14
N ILE A 104 -10.64 -18.10 5.00
CA ILE A 104 -9.67 -18.46 6.04
C ILE A 104 -8.89 -17.22 6.53
N LEU A 105 -9.00 -16.93 7.83
CA LEU A 105 -8.06 -16.06 8.54
C LEU A 105 -7.08 -16.97 9.29
N SER A 106 -5.81 -16.97 8.89
CA SER A 106 -4.82 -17.94 9.38
C SER A 106 -3.74 -17.26 10.22
N ALA A 107 -3.59 -17.69 11.48
CA ALA A 107 -2.42 -17.42 12.30
C ALA A 107 -1.44 -18.61 12.16
N ASN A 108 -0.21 -18.34 11.73
CA ASN A 108 0.82 -19.37 11.52
C ASN A 108 2.08 -19.03 12.32
N SER A 109 2.68 -20.02 12.97
CA SER A 109 4.01 -19.91 13.56
C SER A 109 4.90 -21.05 13.03
N PHE A 110 6.00 -20.69 12.36
CA PHE A 110 6.86 -21.66 11.67
C PHE A 110 8.03 -22.20 12.51
N PHE A 111 8.08 -21.86 13.80
CA PHE A 111 9.09 -22.35 14.74
C PHE A 111 8.52 -23.48 15.60
N SER A 112 9.36 -24.45 15.97
CA SER A 112 8.95 -25.67 16.69
C SER A 112 8.37 -25.44 18.08
N THR A 113 8.44 -24.21 18.61
CA THR A 113 7.83 -23.79 19.88
C THR A 113 6.94 -22.56 19.72
N GLY A 114 6.71 -22.12 18.49
CA GLY A 114 5.84 -20.97 18.23
C GLY A 114 4.39 -21.35 18.48
N ASN A 115 3.64 -20.42 19.03
CA ASN A 115 2.22 -20.57 19.33
C ASN A 115 1.42 -19.65 18.40
N PRO A 116 0.64 -20.17 17.44
CA PRO A 116 -0.20 -19.32 16.61
C PRO A 116 -1.46 -18.92 17.39
N PHE A 117 -1.67 -17.61 17.54
CA PHE A 117 -2.85 -17.06 18.19
C PHE A 117 -3.33 -15.76 17.56
N THR A 118 -4.57 -15.40 17.84
CA THR A 118 -5.15 -14.08 17.59
C THR A 118 -5.43 -13.38 18.92
N GLN A 119 -5.32 -12.05 18.93
CA GLN A 119 -5.52 -11.19 20.09
C GLN A 119 -6.82 -10.39 19.97
N TYR A 120 -7.49 -10.20 21.10
CA TYR A 120 -8.61 -9.30 21.28
C TYR A 120 -8.22 -8.27 22.35
N ILE A 121 -7.90 -7.05 21.92
CA ILE A 121 -7.37 -5.99 22.79
C ILE A 121 -8.42 -4.92 22.99
N VAL A 122 -8.73 -4.59 24.25
CA VAL A 122 -9.62 -3.50 24.63
C VAL A 122 -8.81 -2.49 25.45
N ALA A 123 -8.67 -1.26 24.95
CA ALA A 123 -7.92 -0.21 25.64
C ALA A 123 -8.53 0.06 27.04
N GLY A 124 -7.73 -0.13 28.09
CA GLY A 124 -8.18 0.01 29.49
C GLY A 124 -9.12 -1.09 29.98
N GLY A 125 -9.33 -2.15 29.19
CA GLY A 125 -10.20 -3.28 29.51
C GLY A 125 -9.47 -4.60 29.62
N ASN A 126 -10.26 -5.67 29.51
CA ASN A 126 -9.80 -7.05 29.57
C ASN A 126 -9.38 -7.53 28.18
N ASN A 127 -8.16 -8.06 28.07
CA ASN A 127 -7.64 -8.61 26.82
C ASN A 127 -7.68 -10.13 26.82
N TRP A 128 -7.94 -10.70 25.65
CA TRP A 128 -8.08 -12.14 25.46
C TRP A 128 -7.26 -12.60 24.25
N ILE A 129 -6.87 -13.87 24.27
CA ILE A 129 -6.28 -14.55 23.12
C ILE A 129 -6.94 -15.90 22.88
N THR A 130 -6.96 -16.30 21.62
CA THR A 130 -7.32 -17.65 21.20
C THR A 130 -6.32 -18.20 20.21
N GLY A 131 -6.00 -19.50 20.30
CA GLY A 131 -5.07 -20.13 19.37
C GLY A 131 -4.61 -21.49 19.85
N VAL A 132 -3.51 -21.97 19.26
CA VAL A 132 -2.94 -23.28 19.55
C VAL A 132 -1.65 -23.12 20.35
N ASP A 133 -1.55 -23.82 21.47
CA ASP A 133 -0.35 -23.87 22.29
C ASP A 133 0.45 -25.13 21.94
N ASN A 134 1.40 -24.98 21.02
CA ASN A 134 2.25 -26.06 20.54
C ASN A 134 3.23 -26.54 21.63
N ALA A 135 3.50 -25.73 22.66
CA ALA A 135 4.27 -26.17 23.82
C ALA A 135 3.49 -27.15 24.73
N ASP A 136 2.17 -27.22 24.61
CA ASP A 136 1.28 -28.08 25.41
C ASP A 136 0.52 -29.08 24.53
N SER A 137 1.25 -29.74 23.62
CA SER A 137 0.73 -30.78 22.71
C SER A 137 -0.37 -30.28 21.78
N ASP A 138 -0.16 -29.09 21.19
CA ASP A 138 -1.07 -28.46 20.21
C ASP A 138 -2.51 -28.25 20.71
N LYS A 139 -2.68 -27.98 22.01
CA LYS A 139 -4.02 -27.69 22.55
C LYS A 139 -4.56 -26.38 22.03
N TYR A 140 -5.82 -26.36 21.63
CA TYR A 140 -6.54 -25.12 21.39
C TYR A 140 -6.92 -24.47 22.73
N LYS A 141 -6.65 -23.17 22.91
CA LYS A 141 -6.87 -22.47 24.17
C LYS A 141 -7.59 -21.14 24.00
N ILE A 142 -8.33 -20.76 25.04
CA ILE A 142 -8.82 -19.39 25.28
C ILE A 142 -8.19 -18.91 26.59
N SER A 143 -7.44 -17.81 26.54
CA SER A 143 -6.66 -17.34 27.69
C SER A 143 -6.89 -15.86 27.97
N PHE A 144 -6.86 -15.50 29.25
CA PHE A 144 -6.92 -14.11 29.71
C PHE A 144 -5.50 -13.53 29.80
N HIS A 145 -4.91 -13.28 28.64
CA HIS A 145 -3.56 -12.74 28.50
C HIS A 145 -3.38 -12.13 27.10
N ILE A 146 -2.21 -11.54 26.81
CA ILE A 146 -1.92 -10.98 25.47
C ILE A 146 -0.69 -11.59 24.79
N THR A 147 0.36 -11.99 25.52
CA THR A 147 1.60 -12.44 24.87
C THR A 147 1.70 -13.94 24.71
N ASP A 148 1.02 -14.72 25.56
CA ASP A 148 1.28 -16.16 25.66
C ASP A 148 -0.01 -16.95 25.87
N LEU A 149 -0.25 -17.94 25.00
CA LEU A 149 -1.16 -19.04 25.29
C LEU A 149 -0.56 -19.91 26.40
N GLY A 150 -1.37 -20.32 27.37
CA GLY A 150 -0.89 -21.15 28.48
C GLY A 150 -0.95 -20.47 29.86
N THR A 151 -1.02 -19.14 29.93
CA THR A 151 -1.18 -18.38 31.17
C THR A 151 -2.64 -17.96 31.35
N ASN A 152 -3.24 -18.21 32.52
CA ASN A 152 -4.64 -17.89 32.82
C ASN A 152 -5.61 -18.46 31.76
N ASN A 153 -5.47 -19.76 31.46
CA ASN A 153 -6.35 -20.45 30.52
C ASN A 153 -7.76 -20.58 31.14
N PHE A 154 -8.77 -20.18 30.37
CA PHE A 154 -10.18 -20.38 30.73
C PHE A 154 -10.75 -21.64 30.07
N LEU A 155 -10.26 -21.97 28.88
CA LEU A 155 -10.63 -23.16 28.13
C LEU A 155 -9.37 -23.75 27.49
N ALA A 156 -9.25 -25.07 27.53
CA ALA A 156 -8.27 -25.81 26.74
C ALA A 156 -8.98 -27.01 26.11
N ILE A 157 -8.72 -27.28 24.83
CA ILE A 157 -9.23 -28.46 24.12
C ILE A 157 -8.03 -29.23 23.59
N ASP A 158 -7.94 -30.52 23.93
CA ASP A 158 -6.89 -31.39 23.41
C ASP A 158 -7.18 -31.94 22.02
N ASN A 159 -6.18 -32.58 21.43
CA ASN A 159 -6.28 -33.19 20.10
C ASN A 159 -7.27 -34.37 20.03
N SER A 160 -7.79 -34.83 21.18
CA SER A 160 -8.83 -35.84 21.28
C SER A 160 -10.22 -35.22 21.51
N GLY A 161 -10.32 -33.88 21.60
CA GLY A 161 -11.55 -33.13 21.82
C GLY A 161 -11.97 -33.03 23.29
N ASN A 162 -11.09 -33.39 24.24
CA ASN A 162 -11.40 -33.25 25.67
C ASN A 162 -11.24 -31.78 26.10
N VAL A 163 -12.20 -31.32 26.89
CA VAL A 163 -12.30 -29.96 27.46
C VAL A 163 -11.87 -29.96 28.92
#